data_AF-A0A7C2MBM2-F1
#
_entry.id   AF-A0A7C2MBM2-F1
#
_cell.length_a   1.000
_cell.length_b   1.000
_cell.length_c   1.000
_cell.angle_alpha   90.00
_cell.angle_beta   90.00
_cell.angle_gamma   90.00
#
_symmetry.space_group_name_H-M   'P 1'
#
loop_
_entity.id
_entity.type
_entity.pdbx_description
1 polymer ?
#
loop_
_entity_poly.entity_id
_entity_poly.type
_entity_poly.pdbx_seq_one_letter_code
_entity_poly.pdbx_strand_id
1 'polypeptide(L)' 'MKYKVIKAFDCPDAWYKVLNEIWYNGDIFEVGYGSETTETKKLNVSIEITNPANRPLLDYMAPC' A
#
# COMPACT_ATOMS: atom_id res chain seq x y z
N MET A 1 1.98 -1.95 -15.86
CA MET A 1 1.94 -1.92 -14.38
C MET A 1 2.22 -3.30 -13.84
N LYS A 2 3.24 -3.42 -13.00
CA LYS A 2 3.61 -4.66 -12.31
C LYS A 2 2.47 -5.17 -11.42
N TYR A 3 2.50 -6.47 -11.14
CA TYR A 3 1.53 -7.15 -10.29
C TYR A 3 2.22 -7.98 -9.20
N LYS A 4 1.65 -7.99 -7.98
CA LYS A 4 2.18 -8.73 -6.83
C LYS A 4 1.05 -9.30 -5.97
N VAL A 5 1.24 -10.52 -5.48
CA VAL A 5 0.39 -11.10 -4.42
C VAL A 5 1.09 -10.92 -3.08
N ILE A 6 0.39 -10.37 -2.10
CA ILE A 6 0.90 -10.10 -0.76
C ILE A 6 0.09 -10.91 0.24
N LYS A 7 0.78 -11.70 1.07
CA LYS A 7 0.18 -12.43 2.19
C LYS A 7 0.49 -11.72 3.50
N ALA A 8 -0.55 -11.46 4.27
CA ALA A 8 -0.48 -10.76 5.53
C ALA A 8 -1.20 -11.52 6.63
N PHE A 9 -0.73 -11.31 7.86
CA PHE A 9 -1.37 -11.87 9.03
C PHE A 9 -2.65 -11.10 9.37
N ASP A 10 -2.59 -9.77 9.43
CA ASP A 10 -3.70 -8.88 9.76
C ASP A 10 -3.69 -7.62 8.86
N CYS A 11 -4.64 -6.69 9.09
CA CYS A 11 -4.75 -5.47 8.29
C CYS A 11 -3.54 -4.52 8.43
N PRO A 12 -2.99 -4.25 9.64
CA PRO A 12 -1.75 -3.49 9.77
C PRO A 12 -0.57 -4.11 9.01
N ASP A 13 -0.34 -5.42 9.15
CA ASP A 13 0.73 -6.12 8.42
C ASP A 13 0.55 -6.01 6.90
N ALA A 14 -0.70 -6.14 6.42
CA ALA A 14 -1.01 -5.93 5.00
C ALA A 14 -0.65 -4.51 4.55
N TRP A 15 -1.00 -3.50 5.34
CA TRP A 15 -0.72 -2.09 5.03
C TRP A 15 0.77 -1.83 4.85
N TYR A 16 1.61 -2.22 5.83
CA TYR A 16 3.05 -1.99 5.73
C TYR A 16 3.69 -2.75 4.57
N LYS A 17 3.30 -4.01 4.36
CA LYS A 17 3.83 -4.82 3.24
C LYS A 17 3.47 -4.21 1.89
N VAL A 18 2.24 -3.74 1.71
CA VAL A 18 1.79 -3.08 0.48
C VAL A 18 2.56 -1.78 0.25
N LEU A 19 2.69 -0.91 1.26
CA LEU A 19 3.43 0.34 1.12
C LEU A 19 4.90 0.10 0.77
N ASN A 20 5.55 -0.87 1.42
CA ASN A 20 6.93 -1.23 1.14
C ASN A 20 7.09 -1.69 -0.32
N GLU A 21 6.19 -2.55 -0.80
CA GLU A 21 6.19 -3.03 -2.18
C GLU A 21 5.92 -1.90 -3.20
N ILE A 22 5.00 -0.98 -2.93
CA ILE A 22 4.78 0.19 -3.78
C ILE A 22 6.03 1.06 -3.81
N TRP A 23 6.66 1.29 -2.66
CA TRP A 23 7.82 2.18 -2.56
C TRP A 23 9.03 1.66 -3.33
N TYR A 24 9.35 0.36 -3.20
CA TYR A 24 10.54 -0.21 -3.82
C TYR A 24 10.30 -0.78 -5.22
N ASN A 25 9.12 -1.35 -5.48
CA ASN A 25 8.83 -2.09 -6.70
C ASN A 25 7.77 -1.44 -7.60
N GLY A 26 7.05 -0.42 -7.10
CA GLY A 26 6.02 0.29 -7.84
C GLY A 26 6.57 1.01 -9.08
N ASP A 27 5.73 1.11 -10.10
CA ASP A 27 6.02 1.87 -11.30
C ASP A 27 5.78 3.37 -11.03
N ILE A 28 6.69 4.23 -11.49
CA ILE A 28 6.53 5.68 -11.40
C ILE A 28 5.30 6.07 -12.21
N PHE A 29 4.45 6.88 -11.61
CA PHE A 29 3.22 7.38 -12.19
C PHE A 29 3.15 8.89 -11.96
N GLU A 30 3.14 9.64 -13.04
CA GLU A 30 2.97 11.10 -12.97
C GLU A 30 1.51 11.42 -12.61
N VAL A 31 1.34 12.22 -11.57
CA VAL A 31 0.05 12.74 -11.13
C VAL A 31 0.07 14.24 -11.38
N GLY A 32 -0.80 14.70 -12.27
CA GLY A 32 -1.08 16.12 -12.44
C GLY A 32 -2.25 16.53 -11.55
N TYR A 33 -2.08 17.57 -10.74
CA TYR A 33 -3.17 18.27 -10.08
C TYR A 33 -3.09 19.76 -10.42
N GLY A 34 -3.95 20.22 -11.34
CA GLY A 34 -3.87 21.58 -11.86
C GLY A 34 -2.56 21.83 -12.63
N SER A 35 -1.79 22.84 -12.20
CA SER A 35 -0.48 23.17 -12.78
C SER A 35 0.70 22.43 -12.15
N GLU A 36 0.47 21.64 -11.10
CA GLU A 36 1.51 20.88 -10.41
C GLU A 36 1.57 19.45 -10.96
N THR A 37 2.75 19.05 -11.42
CA THR A 37 3.06 17.66 -11.79
C THR A 37 3.96 17.08 -10.70
N THR A 38 3.51 15.99 -10.08
CA THR A 38 4.28 15.24 -9.08
C THR A 38 4.38 13.78 -9.47
N GLU A 39 5.39 13.09 -8.98
CA GLU A 39 5.56 11.66 -9.20
C GLU A 39 5.03 10.88 -8.00
N THR A 40 4.20 9.88 -8.27
CA THR A 40 3.82 8.84 -7.30
C THR A 40 4.27 7.47 -7.79
N LYS A 41 4.09 6.44 -6.98
CA LYS A 41 4.33 5.05 -7.38
C LYS A 41 3.04 4.25 -7.29
N LYS A 42 2.83 3.35 -8.25
CA LYS A 42 1.65 2.45 -8.27
C LYS A 42 2.08 1.01 -8.53
N LEU A 43 1.37 0.07 -7.89
CA LEU A 43 1.55 -1.37 -8.07
C LEU A 43 0.18 -2.05 -8.01
N ASN A 44 -0.11 -2.95 -8.95
CA ASN A 44 -1.31 -3.78 -8.85
C ASN A 44 -1.06 -4.87 -7.80
N VAL A 45 -1.92 -4.95 -6.78
CA VAL A 45 -1.74 -5.93 -5.70
C VAL A 45 -3.01 -6.76 -5.46
N SER A 46 -2.83 -8.04 -5.16
CA SER A 46 -3.85 -8.86 -4.50
C SER A 46 -3.37 -9.19 -3.10
N ILE A 47 -4.23 -8.97 -2.11
CA ILE A 47 -3.86 -9.10 -0.69
C ILE A 47 -4.66 -10.25 -0.10
N GLU A 48 -3.97 -11.22 0.49
CA GLU A 48 -4.55 -12.32 1.27
C GLU A 48 -4.27 -12.05 2.75
N ILE A 49 -5.32 -11.86 3.56
CA ILE A 49 -5.20 -11.61 5.00
C ILE A 49 -5.70 -12.82 5.77
N THR A 50 -4.84 -13.37 6.62
CA THR A 50 -5.12 -14.63 7.35
C THR A 50 -6.10 -14.43 8.51
N ASN A 51 -5.98 -13.33 9.25
CA ASN A 51 -6.84 -12.98 10.37
C ASN A 51 -7.48 -11.58 10.18
N PRO A 52 -8.44 -11.45 9.26
CA PRO A 52 -9.02 -10.15 8.90
C PRO A 52 -9.89 -9.52 10.00
N ALA A 53 -10.20 -10.26 11.07
CA ALA A 53 -10.92 -9.75 12.24
C ALA A 53 -10.01 -8.90 13.15
N ASN A 54 -8.69 -9.14 13.11
CA ASN A 54 -7.72 -8.32 13.83
C ASN A 54 -7.53 -7.00 13.06
N ARG A 55 -8.34 -6.00 13.40
CA ARG A 55 -8.33 -4.67 12.77
C ARG A 55 -8.00 -3.58 13.78
N PRO A 56 -6.78 -3.53 14.36
CA PRO A 56 -6.36 -2.38 15.15
C PRO A 56 -5.99 -1.23 14.19
N LEU A 57 -6.98 -0.71 13.46
CA LEU A 57 -6.89 0.60 12.81
C LEU A 57 -7.58 1.58 13.73
N LEU A 58 -7.01 1.73 14.93
CA LEU A 58 -7.28 2.89 15.75
C LEU A 58 -6.45 4.01 15.14
N ASP A 59 -7.11 5.05 14.66
CA ASP A 59 -6.51 6.22 13.98
C ASP A 59 -5.27 6.74 14.72
N TYR A 60 -5.28 6.70 16.05
CA TYR A 60 -4.17 7.15 16.89
C TYR A 60 -2.92 6.23 16.90
N MET A 61 -2.98 5.02 16.33
CA MET A 61 -1.88 4.05 16.27
C MET A 61 -1.29 3.88 14.87
N ALA A 62 -1.80 4.58 13.86
CA ALA A 62 -1.13 4.64 12.56
C ALA A 62 0.18 5.44 12.72
N PRO A 63 1.36 4.88 12.38
CA PRO A 63 2.59 5.66 12.43
C PRO A 63 2.55 6.75 11.37
N CYS A 64 2.97 7.93 11.79
CA CYS A 64 3.23 9.08 10.94
C CYS A 64 4.47 8.88 10.05
#